data_AF-A0A3B8S384-F1
#
_entry.id   AF-A0A3B8S384-F1
#
_cell.length_a   1.000
_cell.length_b   1.000
_cell.length_c   1.000
_cell.angle_alpha   90.00
_cell.angle_beta   90.00
_cell.angle_gamma   90.00
#
_symmetry.space_group_name_H-M   'P 1'
#
loop_
_entity.id
_entity.type
_entity.pdbx_description
1 polymer ?
#
loop_
_entity_poly.entity_id
_entity_poly.type
_entity_poly.pdbx_seq_one_letter_code
_entity_poly.pdbx_strand_id
1 'polypeptide(L)' 'MEAALVPYHSPKKIMVSNILGDSDEEAVTGKLIFKIKDKEFSFDPIDSIDKLFIIFADETNDESAYDTG' A
#
# COMPACT_ATOMS: atom_id res chain seq x y z
N MET A 1 10.81 -3.35 -13.20
CA MET A 1 10.94 -3.45 -11.74
C MET A 1 10.13 -4.65 -11.31
N GLU A 2 10.68 -5.51 -10.48
CA GLU A 2 9.97 -6.66 -9.91
C GLU A 2 9.85 -6.46 -8.39
N ALA A 3 8.79 -7.00 -7.81
CA ALA A 3 8.54 -6.96 -6.37
C ALA A 3 8.33 -8.39 -5.85
N ALA A 4 8.86 -8.69 -4.66
CA ALA A 4 8.65 -9.96 -3.99
C ALA A 4 7.55 -9.80 -2.93
N LEU A 5 6.53 -10.67 -2.98
CA LEU A 5 5.53 -10.77 -1.93
C LEU A 5 6.09 -11.57 -0.75
N VAL A 6 6.16 -10.93 0.41
CA VAL A 6 6.61 -11.54 1.67
C VAL A 6 5.44 -11.57 2.65
N PRO A 7 4.91 -12.75 3.02
CA PRO A 7 3.81 -12.83 3.96
C PRO A 7 4.23 -12.39 5.37
N TYR A 8 3.29 -11.80 6.10
CA TYR A 8 3.47 -11.54 7.53
C TYR A 8 3.22 -12.81 8.34
N HIS A 9 3.86 -12.90 9.51
CA HIS A 9 3.62 -13.99 10.46
C HIS A 9 2.16 -14.00 10.96
N SER A 10 1.56 -12.82 11.10
CA SER A 10 0.15 -12.63 11.40
C SER A 10 -0.38 -11.42 10.61
N PRO A 11 -1.65 -11.43 10.18
CA PRO A 11 -2.24 -10.27 9.52
C PRO A 11 -2.11 -9.02 10.40
N LYS A 12 -1.74 -7.91 9.77
CA LYS A 12 -1.77 -6.58 10.38
C LYS A 12 -3.08 -5.90 10.03
N LYS A 13 -3.47 -4.92 10.86
CA LYS A 13 -4.62 -4.06 10.59
C LYS A 13 -4.11 -2.65 10.31
N ILE A 14 -4.58 -2.03 9.24
CA ILE A 14 -4.27 -0.64 8.90
C ILE A 14 -5.58 0.15 8.77
N MET A 15 -5.54 1.44 9.10
CA MET A 15 -6.65 2.34 8.84
C MET A 15 -6.47 2.96 7.46
N VAL A 16 -7.49 2.85 6.61
CA VAL A 16 -7.53 3.47 5.28
C VAL A 16 -8.63 4.51 5.28
N SER A 17 -8.28 5.77 5.01
CA SER A 17 -9.25 6.86 4.92
C SER A 17 -9.67 7.10 3.47
N ASN A 18 -10.95 7.43 3.26
CA ASN A 18 -11.46 7.81 1.94
C ASN A 18 -11.64 9.33 1.80
N ILE A 19 -11.97 9.79 0.59
CA ILE A 19 -12.15 11.23 0.30
C ILE A 19 -13.31 11.89 1.04
N LEU A 20 -14.23 11.10 1.61
CA LEU A 20 -15.37 11.60 2.39
C LEU A 20 -15.02 11.78 3.87
N GLY A 21 -13.79 11.40 4.27
CA GLY A 21 -13.31 11.48 5.64
C GLY A 21 -13.66 10.27 6.50
N ASP A 22 -14.33 9.27 5.94
CA ASP A 22 -14.54 7.99 6.61
C ASP A 22 -13.22 7.20 6.63
N SER A 23 -13.08 6.29 7.60
CA SER A 23 -11.91 5.41 7.68
C SER A 23 -12.33 3.98 8.00
N ASP A 24 -11.81 3.05 7.21
CA ASP A 24 -12.08 1.62 7.33
C ASP A 24 -10.82 0.89 7.82
N GLU A 25 -11.02 -0.21 8.55
CA GLU A 25 -9.93 -1.07 9.00
C GLU A 25 -9.72 -2.20 8.00
N GLU A 26 -8.52 -2.26 7.43
CA GLU A 26 -8.14 -3.25 6.42
C GLU A 26 -7.12 -4.24 6.96
N ALA A 27 -7.28 -5.51 6.58
CA ALA A 27 -6.33 -6.56 6.91
C ALA A 27 -5.24 -6.67 5.84
N VAL A 28 -3.98 -6.67 6.28
CA VAL A 28 -2.81 -6.82 5.42
C VAL A 28 -2.09 -8.12 5.78
N THR A 29 -1.98 -9.02 4.81
CA THR A 29 -1.44 -10.37 5.00
C THR A 29 0.05 -10.50 4.63
N GLY A 30 0.61 -9.50 3.96
CA GLY A 30 2.03 -9.46 3.58
C GLY A 30 2.45 -8.11 3.04
N LYS A 31 3.70 -8.00 2.62
CA LYS A 31 4.27 -6.80 1.98
C LYS A 31 4.91 -7.12 0.64
N LEU A 32 4.83 -6.18 -0.28
CA LEU A 32 5.58 -6.19 -1.53
C LEU A 32 6.91 -5.47 -1.30
N ILE A 33 8.04 -6.12 -1.53
CA ILE A 33 9.37 -5.54 -1.39
C ILE A 33 10.01 -5.37 -2.76
N PHE A 34 10.55 -4.19 -3.05
CA PHE A 34 11.22 -3.87 -4.31
C PHE A 34 12.37 -2.88 -4.10
N LYS A 35 13.17 -2.65 -5.15
CA LYS A 35 14.31 -1.73 -5.09
C LYS A 35 14.25 -0.70 -6.20
N ILE A 36 14.54 0.56 -5.84
CA ILE A 36 14.74 1.67 -6.77
C ILE A 36 16.10 2.30 -6.44
N LYS A 37 17.00 2.36 -7.44
CA LYS A 37 18.36 2.94 -7.29
C LYS A 37 19.07 2.44 -6.01
N ASP A 38 19.09 1.11 -5.84
CA ASP A 38 19.67 0.38 -4.70
C ASP A 38 19.04 0.63 -3.32
N LYS A 39 18.02 1.48 -3.23
CA LYS A 39 17.22 1.66 -2.02
C LYS A 39 16.02 0.69 -2.03
N GLU A 40 15.84 -0.01 -0.91
CA GLU A 40 14.68 -0.90 -0.71
C GLU A 40 13.46 -0.09 -0.29
N PHE A 41 12.32 -0.43 -0.89
CA PHE A 41 11.02 0.12 -0.59
C PHE A 41 10.02 -1.03 -0.41
N SER A 42 8.92 -0.75 0.28
CA SER A 42 7.87 -1.74 0.46
C SER A 42 6.47 -1.13 0.50
N PHE A 43 5.50 -1.90 0.04
CA PHE A 43 4.07 -1.60 0.19
C PHE A 43 3.37 -2.66 1.03
N ASP A 44 2.36 -2.23 1.77
CA ASP A 44 1.39 -3.07 2.47
C ASP A 44 0.10 -3.15 1.63
N PRO A 45 -0.01 -4.10 0.68
CA PRO A 45 -1.20 -4.21 -0.15
C PRO A 45 -2.40 -4.71 0.67
N ILE A 46 -3.57 -4.18 0.36
CA ILE A 46 -4.85 -4.70 0.87
C ILE A 46 -5.45 -5.69 -0.13
N ASP A 47 -6.14 -6.70 0.39
CA ASP A 47 -6.79 -7.72 -0.43
C ASP A 47 -8.06 -7.15 -1.07
N SER A 48 -8.17 -7.29 -2.39
CA SER A 48 -9.41 -7.08 -3.16
C SER A 48 -9.82 -8.38 -3.84
N ILE A 49 -11.07 -8.48 -4.28
CA ILE A 49 -11.75 -9.71 -4.73
C ILE A 49 -10.82 -10.68 -5.49
N ASP A 50 -10.10 -10.18 -6.49
CA ASP A 50 -9.16 -10.99 -7.30
C ASP A 50 -7.76 -10.36 -7.43
N LYS A 51 -7.47 -9.29 -6.67
CA LYS A 51 -6.26 -8.47 -6.88
C LYS A 51 -5.77 -7.86 -5.58
N LEU A 52 -4.47 -7.56 -5.53
CA LEU A 52 -3.89 -6.71 -4.50
C LEU A 52 -4.08 -5.24 -4.89
N PHE A 53 -4.52 -4.41 -3.94
CA PHE A 53 -4.62 -2.97 -4.11
C PHE A 53 -3.55 -2.28 -3.26
N ILE A 54 -2.86 -1.30 -3.85
CA ILE A 54 -1.75 -0.59 -3.21
C ILE A 54 -2.18 0.87 -3.04
N ILE A 55 -2.15 1.35 -1.80
CA ILE A 55 -2.34 2.76 -1.45
C ILE A 55 -0.98 3.28 -1.02
N PHE A 56 -0.49 4.31 -1.70
CA PHE A 56 0.83 4.88 -1.43
C PHE A 56 0.87 6.34 -1.81
N ALA A 57 1.63 7.11 -1.02
CA ALA A 57 1.99 8.49 -1.31
C ALA A 57 3.47 8.59 -1.64
N ASP A 58 3.84 9.43 -2.60
CA ASP A 58 5.23 9.79 -2.86
C ASP A 58 5.44 11.31 -3.00
N GLU A 59 6.69 11.71 -3.24
CA GLU A 59 7.10 13.12 -3.33
C GLU A 59 6.39 13.91 -4.46
N THR A 60 5.70 13.23 -5.38
CA THR A 60 4.99 13.83 -6.52
C THR A 60 3.49 14.04 -6.28
N ASN A 61 2.99 13.67 -5.10
CA ASN A 61 1.58 13.78 -4.75
C ASN A 61 1.02 15.21 -4.74
N ASP A 62 1.86 16.25 -4.72
CA ASP A 62 1.43 17.65 -4.64
C ASP A 62 0.91 18.25 -5.96
N GLU A 63 1.07 17.61 -7.14
CA GLU A 63 0.75 18.28 -8.42
C GLU A 63 -0.13 17.55 -9.45
N SER A 64 -0.46 16.25 -9.31
CA SER A 64 -1.38 15.61 -10.28
C SER A 64 -2.02 14.28 -9.88
N ALA A 65 -1.73 13.74 -8.70
CA ALA A 65 -2.37 12.52 -8.20
C ALA A 65 -3.36 12.88 -7.08
N TYR A 66 -4.39 12.05 -6.92
CA TYR A 66 -5.47 12.23 -5.96
C TYR A 66 -4.92 12.70 -4.60
N ASP A 67 -5.45 13.80 -4.06
CA ASP A 67 -5.08 14.48 -2.79
C ASP A 67 -5.25 13.60 -1.52
N THR A 68 -5.39 12.29 -1.70
CA THR A 68 -5.63 11.27 -0.67
C THR A 68 -4.79 10.01 -0.85
N GLY A 69 -3.96 9.94 -1.89
CA GLY A 69 -3.21 8.75 -2.29
C GLY A 69 -1.84 9.13 -2.76
#